data_AF-A0A1B8HSR7-F1
#
_entry.id   AF-A0A1B8HSR7-F1
#
_cell.length_a   1.000
_cell.length_b   1.000
_cell.length_c   1.000
_cell.angle_alpha   90.00
_cell.angle_beta   90.00
_cell.angle_gamma   90.00
#
_symmetry.space_group_name_H-M   'P 1'
#
loop_
_entity.id
_entity.type
_entity.pdbx_description
1 polymer ?
#
loop_
_entity_poly.entity_id
_entity_poly.type
_entity_poly.pdbx_seq_one_letter_code
_entity_poly.pdbx_strand_id
1 'polypeptide(L)'
;MKSIADFEFNGASLLNGILLVLKAVRPDFDQPQAELHINELIRQTRKRLPPGADDRACLQTLITLFYQKWQFGGASGVYSLSETLWLDTVLRTQRGSPVSLGILFIHIAQSVGLPVMPVVFPTQLILRADLEEETLFINPINGEILDQHTLDVWIKGTLSPAQHLTGGDLEEAENSHVVRKYLESIKVSLMEEKKMEQALRVSETILLFDPDDPYEIRDRGLIYAQLDCSHIAISDLNYFVEQCPKDPVSEMIKMQIHTYEQQHIVLH
;
A
#
# COMPACT_ATOMS: atom_id res chain seq x y z
N MET A 1 -11.45 -12.08 -17.22
CA MET A 1 -10.66 -11.65 -16.05
C MET A 1 -11.40 -12.13 -14.81
N LYS A 2 -10.71 -12.71 -13.83
CA LYS A 2 -11.34 -13.00 -12.53
C LYS A 2 -11.75 -11.66 -11.90
N SER A 3 -12.95 -11.59 -11.31
CA SER A 3 -13.34 -10.43 -10.50
C SER A 3 -12.37 -10.30 -9.33
N ILE A 4 -12.10 -9.08 -8.85
CA ILE A 4 -11.29 -8.85 -7.63
C ILE A 4 -11.90 -9.60 -6.44
N ALA A 5 -13.23 -9.65 -6.37
CA ALA A 5 -13.97 -10.39 -5.33
C ALA A 5 -13.71 -11.91 -5.35
N ASP A 6 -13.39 -12.48 -6.52
CA ASP A 6 -13.14 -13.92 -6.70
C ASP A 6 -11.63 -14.25 -6.75
N PHE A 7 -10.77 -13.27 -6.52
CA PHE A 7 -9.32 -13.45 -6.62
C PHE A 7 -8.74 -13.92 -5.28
N GLU A 8 -8.15 -15.12 -5.27
CA GLU A 8 -7.45 -15.67 -4.11
C GLU A 8 -6.09 -14.99 -3.93
N PHE A 9 -6.08 -13.80 -3.31
CA PHE A 9 -4.85 -13.01 -3.09
C PHE A 9 -3.74 -13.78 -2.37
N ASN A 10 -4.10 -14.60 -1.37
CA ASN A 10 -3.15 -15.39 -0.60
C ASN A 10 -2.70 -16.67 -1.31
N GLY A 11 -3.36 -17.05 -2.42
CA GLY A 11 -2.98 -18.19 -3.27
C GLY A 11 -2.15 -17.79 -4.50
N ALA A 12 -1.94 -16.49 -4.72
CA ALA A 12 -1.17 -15.94 -5.84
C ALA A 12 0.05 -15.15 -5.33
N SER A 13 0.96 -14.79 -6.24
CA SER A 13 2.05 -13.87 -5.90
C SER A 13 1.50 -12.48 -5.54
N LEU A 14 2.14 -11.79 -4.60
CA LEU A 14 1.75 -10.44 -4.21
C LEU A 14 1.67 -9.49 -5.41
N LEU A 15 2.66 -9.55 -6.32
CA LEU A 15 2.67 -8.70 -7.51
C LEU A 15 1.44 -8.92 -8.40
N ASN A 16 0.97 -10.17 -8.57
CA ASN A 16 -0.21 -10.42 -9.40
C ASN A 16 -1.46 -9.75 -8.82
N GLY A 17 -1.62 -9.80 -7.49
CA GLY A 17 -2.71 -9.08 -6.81
C GLY A 17 -2.61 -7.57 -7.00
N ILE A 18 -1.39 -7.02 -6.89
CA ILE A 18 -1.14 -5.58 -7.09
C ILE A 18 -1.43 -5.13 -8.52
N LEU A 19 -0.96 -5.88 -9.53
CA LEU A 19 -1.21 -5.55 -10.94
C LEU A 19 -2.71 -5.62 -11.28
N LEU A 20 -3.43 -6.59 -10.71
CA LEU A 20 -4.88 -6.71 -10.86
C LEU A 20 -5.62 -5.46 -10.35
N VAL A 21 -5.34 -5.03 -9.11
CA VAL A 21 -6.03 -3.87 -8.53
C VAL A 21 -5.60 -2.56 -9.18
N LEU A 22 -4.33 -2.43 -9.60
CA LEU A 22 -3.87 -1.26 -10.35
C LEU A 22 -4.60 -1.10 -11.67
N LYS A 23 -4.86 -2.19 -12.40
CA LYS A 23 -5.60 -2.16 -13.66
C LYS A 23 -7.07 -1.77 -13.45
N ALA A 24 -7.67 -2.15 -12.32
CA ALA A 24 -9.02 -1.76 -11.96
C ALA A 24 -9.12 -0.25 -11.65
N VAL A 25 -8.17 0.28 -10.89
CA VAL A 25 -8.14 1.71 -10.53
C VAL A 25 -7.73 2.61 -11.71
N ARG A 26 -6.71 2.20 -12.46
CA ARG A 26 -6.15 2.90 -13.62
C ARG A 26 -6.26 2.01 -14.87
N PRO A 27 -7.35 2.11 -15.65
CA PRO A 27 -7.50 1.36 -16.89
C PRO A 27 -6.39 1.62 -17.92
N ASP A 28 -5.77 2.80 -17.87
CA ASP A 28 -4.62 3.22 -18.68
C ASP A 28 -3.29 2.57 -18.24
N PHE A 29 -3.23 1.88 -17.10
CA PHE A 29 -2.03 1.21 -16.61
C PHE A 29 -1.53 0.15 -17.61
N ASP A 30 -0.32 0.34 -18.11
CA ASP A 30 0.38 -0.56 -19.03
C ASP A 30 1.03 -1.71 -18.27
N GLN A 31 0.19 -2.68 -17.89
CA GLN A 31 0.63 -3.88 -17.17
C GLN A 31 1.71 -4.66 -17.93
N PRO A 32 1.60 -4.95 -19.24
CA PRO A 32 2.66 -5.66 -19.98
C PRO A 32 4.01 -4.95 -19.90
N GLN A 33 4.05 -3.63 -20.00
CA GLN A 33 5.31 -2.90 -19.93
C GLN A 33 5.92 -2.92 -18.52
N ALA A 34 5.10 -2.84 -17.47
CA ALA A 34 5.56 -2.99 -16.09
C ALA A 34 6.14 -4.39 -15.85
N GLU A 35 5.46 -5.44 -16.30
CA GLU A 35 5.92 -6.83 -16.19
C GLU A 35 7.23 -7.06 -16.95
N LEU A 36 7.38 -6.50 -18.16
CA LEU A 36 8.63 -6.59 -18.92
C LEU A 36 9.80 -5.96 -18.17
N HIS A 37 9.60 -4.78 -17.57
CA HIS A 37 10.65 -4.13 -16.77
C HIS A 37 11.02 -4.97 -15.54
N ILE A 38 10.04 -5.45 -14.79
CA ILE A 38 10.27 -6.29 -13.60
C ILE A 38 11.02 -7.59 -13.98
N ASN A 39 10.63 -8.24 -15.08
CA ASN A 39 11.31 -9.44 -15.57
C ASN A 39 12.77 -9.17 -15.97
N GLU A 40 13.06 -7.99 -16.53
CA GLU A 40 14.43 -7.57 -16.81
C GLU A 40 15.25 -7.40 -15.52
N LEU A 41 14.67 -6.81 -14.47
CA LEU A 41 15.32 -6.71 -13.15
C LEU A 41 15.63 -8.10 -12.57
N ILE A 42 14.65 -9.02 -12.61
CA ILE A 42 14.85 -10.42 -12.18
C ILE A 42 15.98 -11.08 -12.98
N ARG A 43 16.01 -10.89 -14.31
CA ARG A 43 17.06 -11.43 -15.18
C ARG A 43 18.44 -10.87 -14.81
N GLN A 44 18.52 -9.59 -14.47
CA GLN A 44 19.77 -8.96 -14.03
C GLN A 44 20.22 -9.51 -12.67
N THR A 45 19.30 -9.69 -11.71
CA THR A 45 19.58 -10.33 -10.42
C THR A 45 20.17 -11.72 -10.62
N ARG A 46 19.47 -12.60 -11.35
CA ARG A 46 19.93 -13.98 -11.61
C ARG A 46 21.32 -14.06 -12.21
N LYS A 47 21.69 -13.11 -13.09
CA LYS A 47 23.03 -13.05 -13.70
C LYS A 47 24.12 -12.61 -12.73
N ARG A 48 23.76 -11.92 -11.65
CA ARG A 48 24.71 -11.35 -10.69
C ARG A 48 24.88 -12.17 -9.42
N LEU A 49 23.89 -13.03 -9.10
CA LEU A 49 23.97 -13.93 -7.96
C LEU A 49 25.23 -14.80 -8.06
N PRO A 50 26.06 -14.87 -7.00
CA PRO A 50 27.25 -15.71 -7.02
C PRO A 50 26.85 -17.20 -7.07
N PRO A 51 27.54 -18.04 -7.87
CA PRO A 51 27.26 -19.47 -7.91
C PRO A 51 27.53 -20.10 -6.54
N GLY A 52 26.54 -20.82 -5.98
CA GLY A 52 26.67 -21.51 -4.70
C GLY A 52 26.75 -20.58 -3.48
N ALA A 53 26.36 -19.30 -3.61
CA ALA A 53 26.19 -18.42 -2.46
C ALA A 53 25.02 -18.88 -1.58
N ASP A 54 25.14 -18.62 -0.28
CA ASP A 54 24.04 -18.74 0.68
C ASP A 54 23.00 -17.63 0.50
N ASP A 55 21.86 -17.75 1.18
CA ASP A 55 20.77 -16.79 1.09
C ASP A 55 21.20 -15.40 1.57
N ARG A 56 22.11 -15.32 2.55
CA ARG A 56 22.64 -14.05 3.06
C ARG A 56 23.43 -13.28 1.99
N ALA A 57 24.35 -13.93 1.30
CA ALA A 57 25.12 -13.33 0.22
C ALA A 57 24.24 -13.00 -1.00
N CYS A 58 23.23 -13.84 -1.27
CA CYS A 58 22.24 -13.57 -2.31
C CYS A 58 21.38 -12.34 -1.98
N LEU A 59 20.89 -12.22 -0.74
CA LEU A 59 20.14 -11.08 -0.24
C LEU A 59 20.97 -9.80 -0.28
N GLN A 60 22.22 -9.84 0.18
CA GLN A 60 23.13 -8.68 0.13
C GLN A 60 23.40 -8.25 -1.33
N THR A 61 23.52 -9.21 -2.26
CA THR A 61 23.65 -8.91 -3.69
C THR A 61 22.41 -8.19 -4.21
N LEU A 62 21.22 -8.63 -3.83
CA LEU A 62 19.97 -7.99 -4.22
C LEU A 62 19.83 -6.58 -3.61
N ILE A 63 20.15 -6.39 -2.33
CA ILE A 63 20.16 -5.06 -1.68
C ILE A 63 21.11 -4.12 -2.43
N THR A 64 22.33 -4.56 -2.73
CA THR A 64 23.28 -3.75 -3.50
C THR A 64 22.76 -3.43 -4.91
N LEU A 65 22.16 -4.38 -5.61
CA LEU A 65 21.56 -4.12 -6.92
C LEU A 65 20.42 -3.11 -6.82
N PHE A 66 19.47 -3.34 -5.92
CA PHE A 66 18.25 -2.55 -5.81
C PHE A 66 18.54 -1.10 -5.41
N TYR A 67 19.26 -0.90 -4.30
CA TYR A 67 19.45 0.41 -3.71
C TYR A 67 20.67 1.16 -4.28
N GLN A 68 21.75 0.45 -4.65
CA GLN A 68 22.99 1.11 -5.09
C GLN A 68 23.18 1.07 -6.61
N LYS A 69 22.80 -0.01 -7.29
CA LYS A 69 23.00 -0.10 -8.75
C LYS A 69 21.85 0.52 -9.53
N TRP A 70 20.62 0.18 -9.18
CA TRP A 70 19.40 0.69 -9.82
C TRP A 70 18.87 1.96 -9.18
N GLN A 71 19.41 2.33 -8.00
CA GLN A 71 19.07 3.58 -7.30
C GLN A 71 17.59 3.67 -6.91
N PHE A 72 16.93 2.53 -6.69
CA PHE A 72 15.63 2.52 -6.05
C PHE A 72 15.75 3.05 -4.63
N GLY A 73 14.78 3.87 -4.24
CA GLY A 73 14.67 4.31 -2.87
C GLY A 73 13.55 5.32 -2.65
N GLY A 74 13.49 5.84 -1.43
CA GLY A 74 12.52 6.86 -1.06
C GLY A 74 12.53 8.06 -1.99
N ALA A 75 11.34 8.61 -2.24
CA ALA A 75 11.20 9.89 -2.89
C ALA A 75 11.80 11.01 -2.02
N SER A 76 12.65 11.86 -2.61
CA SER A 76 13.29 12.98 -1.92
C SER A 76 13.17 14.27 -2.75
N GLY A 77 12.43 15.26 -2.23
CA GLY A 77 12.12 16.51 -2.94
C GLY A 77 10.62 16.66 -3.19
N VAL A 78 10.25 17.42 -4.23
CA VAL A 78 8.84 17.67 -4.57
C VAL A 78 8.34 16.54 -5.47
N TYR A 79 7.56 15.63 -4.90
CA TYR A 79 6.85 14.57 -5.62
C TYR A 79 5.38 14.65 -5.30
N SER A 80 4.54 14.25 -6.26
CA SER A 80 3.17 13.86 -5.92
C SER A 80 3.25 12.57 -5.10
N LEU A 81 2.56 12.50 -3.97
CA LEU A 81 2.53 11.31 -3.10
C LEU A 81 2.07 10.07 -3.88
N SER A 82 1.06 10.21 -4.74
CA SER A 82 0.53 9.14 -5.59
C SER A 82 1.56 8.61 -6.60
N GLU A 83 2.46 9.46 -7.10
CA GLU A 83 3.53 9.07 -8.03
C GLU A 83 4.54 8.10 -7.40
N THR A 84 4.69 8.15 -6.07
CA THR A 84 5.55 7.21 -5.33
C THR A 84 4.90 5.83 -5.13
N LEU A 85 3.62 5.70 -5.46
CA LEU A 85 2.87 4.46 -5.31
C LEU A 85 2.67 3.75 -6.64
N TRP A 86 2.36 4.48 -7.72
CA TRP A 86 2.13 3.89 -9.04
C TRP A 86 3.34 3.11 -9.57
N LEU A 87 3.22 1.78 -9.74
CA LEU A 87 4.36 0.94 -10.11
C LEU A 87 5.04 1.34 -11.43
N ASP A 88 4.28 1.78 -12.43
CA ASP A 88 4.82 2.31 -13.70
C ASP A 88 5.70 3.55 -13.49
N THR A 89 5.31 4.42 -12.55
CA THR A 89 6.08 5.61 -12.18
C THR A 89 7.28 5.24 -11.32
N VAL A 90 7.10 4.39 -10.31
CA VAL A 90 8.19 3.92 -9.44
C VAL A 90 9.28 3.21 -10.24
N LEU A 91 8.90 2.34 -11.19
CA LEU A 91 9.85 1.67 -12.09
C LEU A 91 10.64 2.65 -12.96
N ARG A 92 9.99 3.75 -13.41
CA ARG A 92 10.62 4.76 -14.28
C ARG A 92 11.53 5.71 -13.51
N THR A 93 11.12 6.15 -12.33
CA THR A 93 11.82 7.17 -11.53
C THR A 93 12.78 6.56 -10.51
N GLN A 94 12.60 5.27 -10.22
CA GLN A 94 13.22 4.58 -9.09
C GLN A 94 12.89 5.21 -7.72
N ARG A 95 11.82 6.01 -7.65
CA ARG A 95 11.38 6.68 -6.42
C ARG A 95 10.02 6.13 -6.00
N GLY A 96 9.96 5.56 -4.81
CA GLY A 96 8.75 4.95 -4.28
C GLY A 96 8.54 5.18 -2.79
N SER A 97 7.37 4.73 -2.33
CA SER A 97 7.00 4.63 -0.92
C SER A 97 7.43 3.27 -0.36
N PRO A 98 7.36 3.06 0.97
CA PRO A 98 7.75 1.78 1.58
C PRO A 98 6.99 0.59 0.97
N VAL A 99 5.68 0.76 0.74
CA VAL A 99 4.83 -0.31 0.18
C VAL A 99 5.16 -0.61 -1.28
N SER A 100 5.35 0.40 -2.14
CA SER A 100 5.62 0.15 -3.57
C SER A 100 7.01 -0.42 -3.82
N LEU A 101 8.03 0.09 -3.10
CA LEU A 101 9.39 -0.45 -3.15
C LEU A 101 9.44 -1.86 -2.57
N GLY A 102 8.73 -2.11 -1.47
CA GLY A 102 8.67 -3.41 -0.84
C GLY A 102 8.04 -4.47 -1.74
N ILE A 103 6.92 -4.16 -2.41
CA ILE A 103 6.28 -5.05 -3.40
C ILE A 103 7.28 -5.47 -4.49
N LEU A 104 8.02 -4.50 -5.05
CA LEU A 104 9.02 -4.78 -6.09
C LEU A 104 10.17 -5.64 -5.55
N PHE A 105 10.71 -5.30 -4.39
CA PHE A 105 11.81 -6.03 -3.78
C PHE A 105 11.43 -7.48 -3.47
N ILE A 106 10.28 -7.68 -2.81
CA ILE A 106 9.75 -9.01 -2.46
C ILE A 106 9.59 -9.87 -3.71
N HIS A 107 8.97 -9.31 -4.76
CA HIS A 107 8.75 -10.07 -5.98
C HIS A 107 10.07 -10.49 -6.65
N ILE A 108 11.07 -9.61 -6.68
CA ILE A 108 12.38 -9.93 -7.25
C ILE A 108 13.10 -10.98 -6.38
N ALA A 109 13.05 -10.83 -5.06
CA ALA A 109 13.66 -11.75 -4.09
C ALA A 109 13.07 -13.17 -4.21
N GLN A 110 11.74 -13.30 -4.14
CA GLN A 110 11.05 -14.58 -4.27
C GLN A 110 11.28 -15.21 -5.65
N SER A 111 11.38 -14.40 -6.71
CA SER A 111 11.68 -14.89 -8.07
C SER A 111 13.08 -15.48 -8.24
N VAL A 112 13.98 -15.23 -7.28
CA VAL A 112 15.32 -15.84 -7.23
C VAL A 112 15.49 -16.81 -6.06
N GLY A 113 14.41 -17.17 -5.38
CA GLY A 113 14.39 -18.17 -4.31
C GLY A 113 14.71 -17.64 -2.91
N LEU A 114 14.82 -16.31 -2.73
CA LEU A 114 15.07 -15.73 -1.41
C LEU A 114 13.79 -15.73 -0.55
N PRO A 115 13.87 -16.15 0.72
CA PRO A 115 12.75 -16.13 1.66
C PRO A 115 12.55 -14.71 2.19
N VAL A 116 11.94 -13.84 1.38
CA VAL A 116 11.57 -12.46 1.77
C VAL A 116 10.06 -12.30 1.71
N MET A 117 9.48 -11.77 2.78
CA MET A 117 8.04 -11.64 2.99
C MET A 117 7.68 -10.22 3.46
N PRO A 118 6.46 -9.75 3.16
CA PRO A 118 5.98 -8.46 3.64
C PRO A 118 5.61 -8.54 5.12
N VAL A 119 5.85 -7.43 5.84
CA VAL A 119 5.30 -7.19 7.17
C VAL A 119 4.56 -5.86 7.13
N VAL A 120 3.26 -5.87 7.43
CA VAL A 120 2.48 -4.64 7.59
C VAL A 120 2.75 -4.11 9.00
N PHE A 121 3.86 -3.40 9.14
CA PHE A 121 4.23 -2.76 10.39
C PHE A 121 3.32 -1.55 10.65
N PRO A 122 3.04 -1.19 11.92
CA PRO A 122 2.01 -0.18 12.23
C PRO A 122 2.21 1.18 11.55
N THR A 123 3.45 1.55 11.22
CA THR A 123 3.77 2.85 10.60
C THR A 123 3.99 2.76 9.10
N GLN A 124 4.36 1.59 8.55
CA GLN A 124 4.69 1.39 7.14
C GLN A 124 4.85 -0.10 6.81
N LEU A 125 4.96 -0.45 5.53
CA LEU A 125 5.43 -1.79 5.16
C LEU A 125 6.94 -1.92 5.45
N ILE A 126 7.36 -3.02 6.07
CA ILE A 126 8.77 -3.43 6.15
C ILE A 126 8.94 -4.82 5.54
N LEU A 127 10.18 -5.22 5.28
CA LEU A 127 10.49 -6.55 4.75
C LEU A 127 11.04 -7.42 5.88
N ARG A 128 10.62 -8.67 5.92
CA ARG A 128 11.24 -9.71 6.75
C ARG A 128 11.93 -10.70 5.83
N ALA A 129 13.15 -11.09 6.18
CA ALA A 129 13.92 -12.13 5.51
C ALA A 129 14.29 -13.20 6.53
N ASP A 130 13.76 -14.41 6.36
CA ASP A 130 14.03 -15.54 7.25
C ASP A 130 15.15 -16.40 6.64
N LEU A 131 16.39 -16.13 7.04
CA LEU A 131 17.58 -16.87 6.62
C LEU A 131 17.81 -18.09 7.54
N GLU A 132 18.71 -19.00 7.17
CA GLU A 132 18.96 -20.24 7.93
C GLU A 132 19.30 -20.01 9.41
N GLU A 133 20.07 -18.95 9.73
CA GLU A 133 20.57 -18.69 11.09
C GLU A 133 19.98 -17.42 11.73
N GLU A 134 19.28 -16.58 10.97
CA GLU A 134 18.77 -15.30 11.46
C GLU A 134 17.54 -14.80 10.71
N THR A 135 16.70 -14.03 11.41
CA THR A 135 15.64 -13.22 10.80
C THR A 135 16.13 -11.78 10.71
N LEU A 136 16.09 -11.20 9.52
CA LEU A 136 16.42 -9.80 9.27
C LEU A 136 15.16 -9.00 8.94
N PHE A 137 15.08 -7.78 9.45
CA PHE A 137 14.09 -6.78 9.03
C PHE A 137 14.77 -5.73 8.18
N ILE A 138 14.15 -5.33 7.07
CA ILE A 138 14.76 -4.43 6.09
C ILE A 138 13.79 -3.28 5.83
N ASN A 139 14.33 -2.05 5.86
CA ASN A 139 13.60 -0.87 5.45
C ASN A 139 13.48 -0.83 3.91
N PRO A 140 12.26 -0.87 3.34
CA PRO A 140 12.11 -0.88 1.88
C PRO A 140 12.58 0.41 1.21
N ILE A 141 12.70 1.52 1.96
CA ILE A 141 13.09 2.83 1.43
C ILE A 141 14.57 2.90 1.04
N ASN A 142 15.44 2.20 1.76
CA ASN A 142 16.90 2.37 1.61
C ASN A 142 17.71 1.08 1.79
N GLY A 143 17.07 -0.04 2.14
CA GLY A 143 17.73 -1.32 2.33
C GLY A 143 18.47 -1.46 3.65
N GLU A 144 18.29 -0.53 4.59
CA GLU A 144 18.89 -0.63 5.92
C GLU A 144 18.29 -1.80 6.71
N ILE A 145 19.16 -2.54 7.42
CA ILE A 145 18.72 -3.56 8.36
C ILE A 145 18.20 -2.86 9.62
N LEU A 146 17.00 -3.22 10.03
CA LEU A 146 16.28 -2.62 11.15
C LEU A 146 16.48 -3.48 12.40
N ASP A 147 16.96 -2.84 13.46
CA ASP A 147 16.99 -3.45 14.78
C ASP A 147 15.71 -3.15 15.56
N GLN A 148 15.53 -3.90 16.65
CA GLN A 148 14.34 -3.79 17.51
C GLN A 148 14.18 -2.39 18.11
N HIS A 149 15.31 -1.72 18.40
CA HIS A 149 15.30 -0.37 18.95
C HIS A 149 14.73 0.64 17.96
N THR A 150 15.14 0.57 16.69
CA THR A 150 14.67 1.44 15.61
C THR A 150 13.16 1.29 15.41
N LEU A 151 12.67 0.05 15.39
CA LEU A 151 11.25 -0.25 15.24
C LEU A 151 10.41 0.27 16.42
N ASP A 152 10.89 0.11 17.66
CA ASP A 152 10.21 0.64 18.85
C ASP A 152 10.17 2.18 18.84
N VAL A 153 11.24 2.84 18.38
CA VAL A 153 11.29 4.30 18.20
C VAL A 153 10.27 4.76 17.15
N TRP A 154 10.11 4.04 16.03
CA TRP A 154 9.12 4.37 15.01
C TRP A 154 7.68 4.30 15.52
N ILE A 155 7.33 3.25 16.28
CA ILE A 155 6.01 3.12 16.91
C ILE A 155 5.76 4.30 17.85
N LYS A 156 6.71 4.60 18.73
CA LYS A 156 6.56 5.68 19.72
C LYS A 156 6.46 7.06 19.09
N GLY A 157 7.24 7.30 18.03
CA GLY A 157 7.26 8.58 17.33
C GLY A 157 6.03 8.83 16.45
N THR A 158 5.39 7.78 15.95
CA THR A 158 4.28 7.88 14.99
C THR A 158 2.91 7.72 15.66
N LEU A 159 2.78 6.78 16.60
CA LEU A 159 1.50 6.41 17.19
C LEU A 159 1.32 7.04 18.57
N SER A 160 2.13 6.64 19.55
CA SER A 160 2.16 7.27 20.87
C SER A 160 3.37 6.82 21.70
N PRO A 161 3.89 7.66 22.62
CA PRO A 161 5.00 7.26 23.50
C PRO A 161 4.72 6.05 24.41
N ALA A 162 3.45 5.72 24.64
CA ALA A 162 3.02 4.61 25.50
C ALA A 162 2.89 3.27 24.75
N GLN A 163 2.91 3.28 23.42
CA GLN A 163 2.90 2.05 22.64
C GLN A 163 4.31 1.45 22.54
N HIS A 164 4.34 0.12 22.43
CA HIS A 164 5.56 -0.67 22.37
C HIS A 164 5.46 -1.69 21.24
N LEU A 165 6.62 -2.03 20.69
CA LEU A 165 6.74 -3.11 19.72
C LEU A 165 6.26 -4.44 20.31
N THR A 166 5.36 -5.10 19.62
CA THR A 166 4.88 -6.45 19.93
C THR A 166 5.38 -7.46 18.91
N GLY A 167 5.35 -8.76 19.27
CA GLY A 167 5.75 -9.83 18.33
C GLY A 167 4.86 -9.89 17.08
N GLY A 168 3.56 -9.62 17.23
CA GLY A 168 2.59 -9.61 16.13
C GLY A 168 2.87 -8.52 15.09
N ASP A 169 3.52 -7.41 15.47
CA ASP A 169 3.89 -6.34 14.54
C ASP A 169 4.96 -6.77 13.52
N LEU A 170 5.60 -7.93 13.73
CA LEU A 170 6.71 -8.46 12.94
C LEU A 170 6.37 -9.77 12.21
N GLU A 171 5.10 -10.18 12.26
CA GLU A 171 4.61 -11.36 11.57
C GLU A 171 4.45 -11.09 10.06
N GLU A 172 4.62 -12.15 9.27
CA GLU A 172 4.35 -12.11 7.84
C GLU A 172 2.89 -11.67 7.61
N ALA A 173 2.72 -10.68 6.75
CA ALA A 173 1.41 -10.20 6.36
C ALA A 173 0.86 -11.02 5.19
N GLU A 174 -0.44 -11.33 5.26
CA GLU A 174 -1.16 -11.86 4.12
C GLU A 174 -1.12 -10.91 2.92
N ASN A 175 -1.08 -11.47 1.70
CA ASN A 175 -1.09 -10.68 0.46
C ASN A 175 -2.34 -9.80 0.35
N SER A 176 -3.51 -10.31 0.75
CA SER A 176 -4.76 -9.55 0.80
C SER A 176 -4.61 -8.27 1.63
N HIS A 177 -3.96 -8.36 2.80
CA HIS A 177 -3.73 -7.24 3.69
C HIS A 177 -2.76 -6.22 3.09
N VAL A 178 -1.66 -6.68 2.47
CA VAL A 178 -0.70 -5.79 1.79
C VAL A 178 -1.35 -5.06 0.62
N VAL A 179 -2.17 -5.74 -0.18
CA VAL A 179 -2.89 -5.14 -1.31
C VAL A 179 -3.88 -4.08 -0.83
N ARG A 180 -4.61 -4.34 0.26
CA ARG A 180 -5.51 -3.35 0.86
C ARG A 180 -4.73 -2.12 1.35
N LYS A 181 -3.62 -2.31 2.08
CA LYS A 181 -2.76 -1.21 2.55
C LYS A 181 -2.17 -0.39 1.42
N TYR A 182 -1.81 -1.04 0.31
CA TYR A 182 -1.34 -0.36 -0.89
C TYR A 182 -2.44 0.52 -1.50
N LEU A 183 -3.67 0.01 -1.63
CA LEU A 183 -4.82 0.80 -2.10
C LEU A 183 -5.17 1.94 -1.15
N GLU A 184 -5.18 1.71 0.16
CA GLU A 184 -5.38 2.76 1.17
C GLU A 184 -4.36 3.90 1.02
N SER A 185 -3.08 3.55 0.82
CA SER A 185 -2.01 4.53 0.61
C SER A 185 -2.24 5.36 -0.66
N ILE A 186 -2.70 4.73 -1.75
CA ILE A 186 -3.05 5.43 -2.99
C ILE A 186 -4.25 6.35 -2.76
N LYS A 187 -5.30 5.87 -2.09
CA LYS A 187 -6.51 6.65 -1.79
C LYS A 187 -6.17 7.93 -1.03
N VAL A 188 -5.45 7.80 0.08
CA VAL A 188 -5.04 8.94 0.92
C VAL A 188 -4.22 9.94 0.11
N SER A 189 -3.22 9.45 -0.65
CA SER A 189 -2.38 10.32 -1.50
C SER A 189 -3.20 11.09 -2.53
N LEU A 190 -4.16 10.42 -3.19
CA LEU A 190 -5.02 11.06 -4.19
C LEU A 190 -5.99 12.07 -3.56
N MET A 191 -6.51 11.79 -2.37
CA MET A 191 -7.35 12.71 -1.63
C MET A 191 -6.57 13.98 -1.24
N GLU A 192 -5.35 13.83 -0.75
CA GLU A 192 -4.47 14.97 -0.42
C GLU A 192 -4.12 15.80 -1.68
N GLU A 193 -3.93 15.13 -2.81
CA GLU A 193 -3.70 15.76 -4.12
C GLU A 193 -4.98 16.29 -4.79
N LYS A 194 -6.15 16.19 -4.14
CA LYS A 194 -7.46 16.59 -4.67
C LYS A 194 -7.88 15.88 -5.97
N LYS A 195 -7.33 14.70 -6.24
CA LYS A 195 -7.68 13.83 -7.38
C LYS A 195 -8.87 12.92 -7.02
N MET A 196 -9.99 13.53 -6.68
CA MET A 196 -11.15 12.86 -6.05
C MET A 196 -11.77 11.76 -6.92
N GLU A 197 -11.85 11.95 -8.24
CA GLU A 197 -12.37 10.90 -9.13
C GLU A 197 -11.51 9.62 -9.11
N GLN A 198 -10.18 9.76 -9.02
CA GLN A 198 -9.29 8.61 -8.93
C GLN A 198 -9.36 8.00 -7.52
N ALA A 199 -9.43 8.82 -6.47
CA ALA A 199 -9.63 8.35 -5.10
C ALA A 199 -10.94 7.55 -4.96
N LEU A 200 -12.02 7.98 -5.63
CA LEU A 200 -13.29 7.28 -5.66
C LEU A 200 -13.14 5.87 -6.24
N ARG A 201 -12.47 5.74 -7.40
CA ARG A 201 -12.20 4.42 -8.00
C ARG A 201 -11.40 3.51 -7.10
N VAL A 202 -10.44 4.06 -6.34
CA VAL A 202 -9.68 3.30 -5.35
C VAL A 202 -10.60 2.82 -4.22
N SER A 203 -11.44 3.71 -3.67
CA SER A 203 -12.39 3.38 -2.62
C SER A 203 -13.38 2.29 -3.05
N GLU A 204 -13.94 2.41 -4.26
CA GLU A 204 -14.79 1.38 -4.86
C GLU A 204 -14.06 0.05 -5.04
N THR A 205 -12.76 0.09 -5.40
CA THR A 205 -11.92 -1.11 -5.52
C THR A 205 -11.66 -1.76 -4.15
N ILE A 206 -11.45 -0.97 -3.09
CA ILE A 206 -11.28 -1.50 -1.71
C ILE A 206 -12.56 -2.18 -1.24
N LEU A 207 -13.73 -1.61 -1.53
CA LEU A 207 -15.03 -2.20 -1.18
C LEU A 207 -15.32 -3.52 -1.91
N LEU A 208 -14.57 -3.90 -2.94
CA LEU A 208 -14.67 -5.24 -3.53
C LEU A 208 -14.09 -6.33 -2.61
N PHE A 209 -13.24 -5.98 -1.65
CA PHE A 209 -12.69 -6.91 -0.66
C PHE A 209 -13.63 -7.09 0.54
N ASP A 210 -14.28 -6.01 0.97
CA ASP A 210 -15.24 -6.00 2.06
C ASP A 210 -16.33 -4.95 1.75
N PRO A 211 -17.45 -5.37 1.14
CA PRO A 211 -18.49 -4.45 0.68
C PRO A 211 -19.22 -3.70 1.80
N ASP A 212 -19.17 -4.22 3.02
CA ASP A 212 -19.93 -3.71 4.16
C ASP A 212 -19.05 -2.92 5.14
N ASP A 213 -17.76 -2.72 4.84
CA ASP A 213 -16.80 -1.98 5.66
C ASP A 213 -17.27 -0.54 5.90
N PRO A 214 -17.72 -0.20 7.13
CA PRO A 214 -18.30 1.10 7.41
C PRO A 214 -17.25 2.23 7.29
N TYR A 215 -15.97 1.94 7.53
CA TYR A 215 -14.91 2.94 7.47
C TYR A 215 -14.57 3.30 6.01
N GLU A 216 -14.54 2.32 5.12
CA GLU A 216 -14.33 2.59 3.70
C GLU A 216 -15.56 3.25 3.06
N ILE A 217 -16.79 2.83 3.44
CA ILE A 217 -18.02 3.50 2.99
C ILE A 217 -18.05 4.96 3.44
N ARG A 218 -17.64 5.26 4.68
CA ARG A 218 -17.47 6.64 5.15
C ARG A 218 -16.53 7.43 4.26
N ASP A 219 -15.35 6.88 3.95
CA ASP A 219 -14.35 7.56 3.14
C ASP A 219 -14.88 7.80 1.72
N ARG A 220 -15.63 6.85 1.13
CA ARG A 220 -16.35 7.04 -0.14
C ARG A 220 -17.36 8.19 -0.05
N GLY A 221 -18.13 8.26 1.03
CA GLY A 221 -19.06 9.36 1.29
C GLY A 221 -18.36 10.72 1.36
N LEU A 222 -17.20 10.81 2.02
CA LEU A 222 -16.38 12.02 2.05
C LEU A 222 -15.83 12.41 0.67
N ILE A 223 -15.45 11.43 -0.16
CA ILE A 223 -15.02 11.67 -1.54
C ILE A 223 -16.18 12.17 -2.39
N TYR A 224 -17.37 11.57 -2.30
CA TYR A 224 -18.57 12.05 -2.99
C TYR A 224 -18.94 13.47 -2.60
N ALA A 225 -18.81 13.82 -1.31
CA ALA A 225 -19.06 15.18 -0.86
C ALA A 225 -18.12 16.20 -1.50
N GLN A 226 -16.84 15.86 -1.69
CA GLN A 226 -15.88 16.72 -2.38
C GLN A 226 -16.07 16.77 -3.91
N LEU A 227 -16.80 15.81 -4.47
CA LEU A 227 -17.24 15.79 -5.87
C LEU A 227 -18.63 16.43 -6.07
N ASP A 228 -19.14 17.17 -5.07
CA ASP A 228 -20.47 17.79 -5.07
C ASP A 228 -21.64 16.79 -5.30
N CYS A 229 -21.41 15.50 -5.02
CA CYS A 229 -22.39 14.43 -5.16
C CYS A 229 -23.15 14.18 -3.84
N SER A 230 -23.75 15.23 -3.27
CA SER A 230 -24.18 15.19 -1.86
C SER A 230 -25.25 14.16 -1.52
N HIS A 231 -26.17 13.84 -2.45
CA HIS A 231 -27.20 12.82 -2.19
C HIS A 231 -26.58 11.45 -1.89
N ILE A 232 -25.57 11.04 -2.67
CA ILE A 232 -24.88 9.76 -2.47
C ILE A 232 -23.97 9.86 -1.25
N ALA A 233 -23.28 11.00 -1.07
CA ALA A 233 -22.45 11.26 0.10
C ALA A 233 -23.22 11.09 1.41
N ILE A 234 -24.41 11.69 1.54
CA ILE A 234 -25.25 11.61 2.74
C ILE A 234 -25.66 10.15 3.01
N SER A 235 -25.97 9.37 1.98
CA SER A 235 -26.31 7.96 2.14
C SER A 235 -25.16 7.15 2.75
N ASP A 236 -23.95 7.30 2.21
CA ASP A 236 -22.76 6.60 2.71
C ASP A 236 -22.38 7.06 4.13
N LEU A 237 -22.46 8.36 4.41
CA LEU A 237 -22.16 8.92 5.72
C LEU A 237 -23.18 8.49 6.80
N ASN A 238 -24.47 8.41 6.44
CA ASN A 238 -25.50 7.88 7.33
C ASN A 238 -25.25 6.40 7.65
N TYR A 239 -24.89 5.59 6.66
CA TYR A 239 -24.54 4.18 6.88
C TYR A 239 -23.42 4.05 7.92
N PHE A 240 -22.35 4.83 7.80
CA PHE A 240 -21.27 4.84 8.81
C PHE A 240 -21.77 5.20 10.21
N VAL A 241 -22.60 6.25 10.34
CA VAL A 241 -23.15 6.67 11.64
C VAL A 241 -24.04 5.59 12.26
N GLU A 242 -24.80 4.88 11.44
CA GLU A 242 -25.67 3.77 11.89
C GLU A 242 -24.87 2.55 12.34
N GLN A 243 -23.83 2.16 11.59
CA GLN A 243 -22.99 1.01 11.92
C GLN A 243 -21.99 1.29 13.05
N CYS A 244 -21.51 2.53 13.19
CA CYS A 244 -20.50 2.94 14.16
C CYS A 244 -21.00 4.04 15.11
N PRO A 245 -22.13 3.87 15.85
CA PRO A 245 -22.78 4.96 16.58
C PRO A 245 -21.99 5.46 17.80
N LYS A 246 -21.01 4.67 18.28
CA LYS A 246 -20.15 5.01 19.42
C LYS A 246 -18.76 5.49 19.00
N ASP A 247 -18.45 5.48 17.71
CA ASP A 247 -17.17 5.97 17.21
C ASP A 247 -17.09 7.50 17.43
N PRO A 248 -16.00 8.03 18.01
CA PRO A 248 -15.86 9.47 18.25
C PRO A 248 -16.03 10.33 17.00
N VAL A 249 -15.71 9.77 15.82
CA VAL A 249 -15.81 10.48 14.53
C VAL A 249 -17.27 10.61 14.10
N SER A 250 -18.19 9.76 14.57
CA SER A 250 -19.59 9.76 14.14
C SER A 250 -20.33 11.06 14.45
N GLU A 251 -20.02 11.73 15.57
CA GLU A 251 -20.62 13.04 15.88
C GLU A 251 -20.17 14.13 14.89
N MET A 252 -18.90 14.11 14.48
CA MET A 252 -18.39 15.03 13.45
C MET A 252 -19.06 14.77 12.09
N ILE A 253 -19.24 13.50 11.72
CA ILE A 253 -19.91 13.12 10.48
C ILE A 253 -21.38 13.56 10.46
N LYS A 254 -22.12 13.40 11.57
CA LYS A 254 -23.51 13.92 11.68
C LYS A 254 -23.61 15.41 11.40
N MET A 255 -22.66 16.21 11.92
CA MET A 255 -22.62 17.66 11.67
C MET A 255 -22.34 17.98 10.20
N GLN A 256 -21.49 17.21 9.52
CA GLN A 256 -21.24 17.35 8.09
C GLN A 256 -22.49 17.02 7.27
N ILE A 257 -23.19 15.92 7.58
CA ILE A 257 -24.45 15.54 6.92
C ILE A 257 -25.45 16.70 6.97
N HIS A 258 -25.67 17.29 8.14
CA HIS A 258 -26.59 18.41 8.29
C HIS A 258 -26.20 19.63 7.42
N THR A 259 -24.90 19.90 7.30
CA THR A 259 -24.38 20.98 6.45
C THR A 259 -24.68 20.72 4.98
N TYR A 260 -24.48 19.48 4.51
CA TYR A 260 -24.77 19.10 3.13
C TYR A 260 -26.26 19.14 2.83
N GLU A 261 -27.13 18.70 3.75
CA GLU A 261 -28.58 18.79 3.60
C GLU A 261 -29.08 20.23 3.44
N GLN A 262 -28.51 21.17 4.20
CA GLN A 262 -28.89 22.58 4.13
C GLN A 262 -28.47 23.26 2.82
N GLN A 263 -27.34 22.87 2.22
CA GLN A 263 -26.87 23.41 0.95
C GLN A 263 -27.79 23.05 -0.24
N HIS A 264 -28.56 21.97 -0.14
CA HIS A 264 -29.53 21.54 -1.16
C HIS A 264 -30.89 22.24 -1.08
N ILE A 265 -31.14 23.04 -0.04
CA ILE A 265 -32.35 23.87 0.06
C ILE A 265 -32.09 25.21 -0.64
N VAL A 266 -31.98 25.21 -1.97
CA VAL A 266 -32.18 26.44 -2.76
C VAL A 266 -33.68 26.58 -2.99
N LEU A 267 -34.31 27.46 -2.20
CA LEU A 267 -35.70 27.88 -2.44
C LEU A 267 -35.75 28.62 -3.78
N HIS A 268 -36.34 27.99 -4.80
CA HIS A 268 -36.77 28.63 -6.04
C HIS A 268 -38.11 29.35 -5.86
#